data_AF-A0A952SG15-F1
#
_entry.id   AF-A0A952SG15-F1
#
_cell.length_a   1.000
_cell.length_b   1.000
_cell.length_c   1.000
_cell.angle_alpha   90.00
_cell.angle_beta   90.00
_cell.angle_gamma   90.00
#
_symmetry.space_group_name_H-M   'P 1'
#
loop_
_entity.id
_entity.type
_entity.pdbx_description
1 polymer ?
#
loop_
_entity_poly.entity_id
_entity_poly.type
_entity_poly.pdbx_seq_one_letter_code
_entity_poly.pdbx_strand_id
1 'polypeptide(L)'
;MTAASVAARPGQTYFVPGVRIIRLDKALHPGPDVAPKEMVELQQDILSVTVTRPASGAAQYCITLNNWFDSLPRDRAQGVGPREEIVNGQPAWPRFKYNDFKMLDFGMRLRIDMRYFPDPESTLSTTDQQAQRWVPMVSGPISDMRFTFSDRDGARLEVCGEDDLCILKNKNPKKVDYWARPEQEIVEDVLRRANFPLPVAKPAIPWPQFTESAGKALAEAHFEGQSYLEYLMKFAERWDFEVFIEYASLDDPNSGLEFHFEPCRCRTPPDKTLRGVYIVERGKNLIEFHPELRVVDQWTSVTVCGHDHSWQNPAQICATVPKSPADPDPLAEELHIDAERGDEPLTSGPEWRRRKFGLNPHTEINQRGIDAERAHVMAEAYYRKRARDFLKINTVTIGLPRLRAGKHVEYRGMRAPFDGFYYVEKSEHKYDDDGLRTEFWSRRPGMPFRPKDVS
;
A
#
# COMPACT_ATOMS: atom_id res chain seq x y z
N MET A 1 -53.40 -1.69 -9.55
CA MET A 1 -52.13 -2.43 -9.55
C MET A 1 -51.03 -1.42 -9.28
N THR A 2 -50.60 -1.34 -8.04
CA THR A 2 -49.51 -0.47 -7.60
C THR A 2 -48.20 -1.02 -8.14
N ALA A 3 -47.48 -0.21 -8.91
CA ALA A 3 -46.14 -0.54 -9.38
C ALA A 3 -45.26 -0.77 -8.15
N ALA A 4 -44.78 -2.00 -7.96
CA ALA A 4 -43.79 -2.29 -6.94
C ALA A 4 -42.53 -1.47 -7.24
N SER A 5 -42.13 -0.62 -6.29
CA SER A 5 -40.85 0.07 -6.36
C SER A 5 -39.75 -0.99 -6.43
N VAL A 6 -38.93 -0.92 -7.46
CA VAL A 6 -37.71 -1.73 -7.57
C VAL A 6 -36.84 -1.35 -6.38
N ALA A 7 -36.59 -2.30 -5.48
CA ALA A 7 -35.68 -2.09 -4.36
C ALA A 7 -34.33 -1.58 -4.88
N ALA A 8 -33.85 -0.45 -4.34
CA ALA A 8 -32.55 0.09 -4.66
C ALA A 8 -31.47 -0.98 -4.39
N ARG A 9 -30.66 -1.28 -5.40
CA ARG A 9 -29.64 -2.32 -5.32
C ARG A 9 -28.44 -1.82 -4.51
N PRO A 10 -27.90 -2.60 -3.56
CA PRO A 10 -26.68 -2.22 -2.84
C PRO A 10 -25.54 -1.92 -3.82
N GLY A 11 -24.85 -0.79 -3.65
CA GLY A 11 -23.72 -0.38 -4.50
C GLY A 11 -24.05 0.32 -5.83
N GLN A 12 -25.30 0.75 -6.06
CA GLN A 12 -25.68 1.51 -7.28
C GLN A 12 -26.01 2.99 -7.04
N THR A 13 -25.96 3.47 -5.80
CA THR A 13 -26.22 4.88 -5.51
C THR A 13 -24.98 5.69 -5.86
N TYR A 14 -25.05 6.45 -6.95
CA TYR A 14 -23.98 7.36 -7.37
C TYR A 14 -23.91 8.52 -6.39
N PHE A 15 -23.01 8.38 -5.43
CA PHE A 15 -22.73 9.42 -4.46
C PHE A 15 -21.69 10.38 -5.04
N VAL A 16 -21.84 11.68 -4.73
CA VAL A 16 -20.82 12.66 -5.08
C VAL A 16 -19.54 12.30 -4.30
N PRO A 17 -18.37 12.20 -4.93
CA PRO A 17 -17.12 12.01 -4.21
C PRO A 17 -16.73 13.30 -3.49
N GLY A 18 -16.03 13.17 -2.36
CA GLY A 18 -15.51 14.30 -1.59
C GLY A 18 -14.08 14.08 -1.18
N VAL A 19 -13.27 15.14 -1.26
CA VAL A 19 -11.90 15.19 -0.75
C VAL A 19 -11.78 16.41 0.16
N ARG A 20 -11.03 16.27 1.25
CA ARG A 20 -10.61 17.40 2.07
C ARG A 20 -9.15 17.26 2.48
N ILE A 21 -8.53 18.41 2.73
CA ILE A 21 -7.15 18.52 3.16
C ILE A 21 -7.17 19.05 4.59
N ILE A 22 -6.54 18.32 5.49
CA ILE A 22 -6.43 18.67 6.90
C ILE A 22 -4.98 19.02 7.18
N ARG A 23 -4.75 20.19 7.77
CA ARG A 23 -3.46 20.55 8.34
C ARG A 23 -3.31 19.89 9.71
N LEU A 24 -2.21 19.17 9.87
CA LEU A 24 -1.83 18.49 11.12
C LEU A 24 -0.82 19.33 11.93
N ASP A 25 -0.51 18.87 13.15
CA ASP A 25 0.62 19.41 13.91
C ASP A 25 1.93 19.17 13.13
N LYS A 26 2.85 20.12 13.26
CA LYS A 26 4.18 20.08 12.65
C LYS A 26 5.00 18.89 13.14
N ALA A 27 4.83 18.47 14.39
CA ALA A 27 5.54 17.31 14.94
C ALA A 27 4.69 16.03 14.82
N LEU A 28 5.30 14.96 14.31
CA LEU A 28 4.71 13.62 14.38
C LEU A 28 4.72 13.12 15.83
N HIS A 29 3.59 12.61 16.31
CA HIS A 29 3.46 12.05 17.63
C HIS A 29 2.60 10.76 17.60
N PRO A 30 2.71 9.88 18.62
CA PRO A 30 1.98 8.62 18.66
C PRO A 30 0.46 8.76 18.93
N GLY A 31 0.00 9.93 19.37
CA GLY A 31 -1.40 10.17 19.73
C GLY A 31 -2.27 10.74 18.60
N PRO A 32 -3.55 11.04 18.89
CA PRO A 32 -4.42 11.83 18.01
C PRO A 32 -3.82 13.23 17.79
N ASP A 33 -3.90 13.77 16.57
CA ASP A 33 -3.45 15.14 16.29
C ASP A 33 -4.19 16.16 17.16
N VAL A 34 -3.44 17.12 17.73
CA VAL A 34 -4.00 18.20 18.53
C VAL A 34 -4.60 19.25 17.59
N ALA A 35 -5.94 19.34 17.56
CA ALA A 35 -6.70 20.32 16.77
C ALA A 35 -6.41 20.31 15.25
N PRO A 36 -6.62 19.17 14.56
CA PRO A 36 -6.54 19.13 13.09
C PRO A 36 -7.45 20.20 12.47
N LYS A 37 -6.91 21.02 11.58
CA LYS A 37 -7.65 22.12 10.94
C LYS A 37 -7.87 21.82 9.47
N GLU A 38 -9.14 21.73 9.07
CA GLU A 38 -9.49 21.65 7.66
C GLU A 38 -9.09 22.93 6.92
N MET A 39 -8.41 22.78 5.80
CA MET A 39 -7.99 23.87 4.92
C MET A 39 -9.09 24.15 3.91
N VAL A 40 -10.21 24.71 4.39
CA VAL A 40 -11.43 24.97 3.59
C VAL A 40 -11.13 25.84 2.37
N GLU A 41 -10.14 26.73 2.48
CA GLU A 41 -9.71 27.60 1.39
C GLU A 41 -9.17 26.82 0.17
N LEU A 42 -8.57 25.65 0.39
CA LEU A 42 -8.06 24.81 -0.70
C LEU A 42 -9.18 24.08 -1.44
N GLN A 43 -10.33 23.86 -0.80
CA GLN A 43 -11.37 22.97 -1.32
C GLN A 43 -11.90 23.39 -2.70
N GLN A 44 -11.99 24.71 -2.94
CA GLN A 44 -12.45 25.27 -4.22
C GLN A 44 -11.37 25.23 -5.31
N ASP A 45 -10.12 25.01 -4.92
CA ASP A 45 -8.96 25.06 -5.81
C ASP A 45 -8.42 23.69 -6.16
N ILE A 46 -8.91 22.62 -5.54
CA ILE A 46 -8.52 21.24 -5.88
C ILE A 46 -8.96 20.93 -7.32
N LEU A 47 -7.98 20.74 -8.20
CA LEU A 47 -8.16 20.22 -9.55
C LEU A 47 -8.06 18.70 -9.55
N SER A 48 -7.09 18.14 -8.82
CA SER A 48 -6.97 16.70 -8.64
C SER A 48 -6.23 16.32 -7.37
N VAL A 49 -6.53 15.14 -6.83
CA VAL A 49 -5.80 14.53 -5.72
C VAL A 49 -5.51 13.08 -6.05
N THR A 50 -4.25 12.67 -5.93
CA THR A 50 -3.82 11.28 -6.09
C THR A 50 -3.19 10.81 -4.79
N VAL A 51 -3.61 9.65 -4.29
CA VAL A 51 -3.00 8.98 -3.14
C VAL A 51 -2.59 7.57 -3.54
N THR A 52 -1.30 7.29 -3.47
CA THR A 52 -0.70 5.98 -3.78
C THR A 52 -0.26 5.28 -2.51
N ARG A 53 -0.63 4.02 -2.35
CA ARG A 53 -0.30 3.20 -1.18
C ARG A 53 0.22 1.84 -1.61
N PRO A 54 1.51 1.53 -1.42
CA PRO A 54 2.02 0.17 -1.58
C PRO A 54 1.74 -0.67 -0.32
N ALA A 55 1.75 -2.00 -0.44
CA ALA A 55 1.64 -2.91 0.70
C ALA A 55 2.89 -2.86 1.60
N SER A 56 4.04 -2.48 1.03
CA SER A 56 5.29 -2.21 1.72
C SER A 56 5.99 -1.01 1.09
N GLY A 57 6.44 -0.07 1.91
CA GLY A 57 7.04 1.20 1.53
C GLY A 57 6.19 2.41 1.92
N ALA A 58 6.72 3.61 1.68
CA ALA A 58 6.03 4.86 1.96
C ALA A 58 4.84 5.07 1.02
N ALA A 59 3.68 5.41 1.56
CA ALA A 59 2.59 5.97 0.80
C ALA A 59 2.95 7.38 0.30
N GLN A 60 2.33 7.80 -0.80
CA GLN A 60 2.58 9.07 -1.46
C GLN A 60 1.28 9.79 -1.76
N TYR A 61 1.34 11.11 -1.79
CA TYR A 61 0.24 11.93 -2.26
C TYR A 61 0.73 13.06 -3.17
N CYS A 62 -0.18 13.47 -4.06
CA CYS A 62 -0.04 14.69 -4.84
C CYS A 62 -1.40 15.38 -4.95
N ILE A 63 -1.41 16.69 -4.72
CA ILE A 63 -2.58 17.57 -4.81
C ILE A 63 -2.26 18.61 -5.89
N THR A 64 -3.09 18.70 -6.91
CA THR A 64 -2.99 19.74 -7.93
C THR A 64 -4.04 20.81 -7.63
N LEU A 65 -3.56 22.04 -7.45
CA LEU A 65 -4.35 23.21 -7.09
C LEU A 65 -4.36 24.23 -8.23
N ASN A 66 -5.49 24.90 -8.37
CA ASN A 66 -5.65 26.09 -9.15
C ASN A 66 -4.95 27.27 -8.46
N ASN A 67 -3.86 27.80 -9.04
CA ASN A 67 -3.00 28.79 -8.39
C ASN A 67 -3.26 30.24 -8.84
N TRP A 68 -4.23 30.51 -9.72
CA TRP A 68 -4.63 31.89 -10.04
C TRP A 68 -5.89 32.32 -9.28
N PHE A 69 -6.02 33.64 -9.07
CA PHE A 69 -7.29 34.21 -8.65
C PHE A 69 -8.24 34.42 -9.83
N ASP A 70 -9.53 34.15 -9.61
CA ASP A 70 -10.57 34.63 -10.50
C ASP A 70 -10.49 36.16 -10.57
N SER A 71 -10.48 36.69 -11.78
CA SER A 71 -10.39 38.13 -12.01
C SER A 71 -11.43 38.57 -13.00
N LEU A 72 -12.09 39.67 -12.67
CA LEU A 72 -12.93 40.38 -13.60
C LEU A 72 -12.07 41.41 -14.35
N PRO A 73 -12.46 41.81 -15.57
CA PRO A 73 -11.75 42.85 -16.33
C PRO A 73 -11.52 44.15 -15.55
N ARG A 74 -12.42 44.50 -14.63
CA ARG A 74 -12.29 45.66 -13.73
C ARG A 74 -11.11 45.55 -12.76
N ASP A 75 -10.79 44.33 -12.30
CA ASP A 75 -9.70 44.08 -11.35
C ASP A 75 -8.33 44.17 -12.04
N ARG A 76 -8.30 43.94 -13.36
CA ARG A 76 -7.11 44.15 -14.21
C ARG A 76 -6.81 45.63 -14.43
N ALA A 77 -7.86 46.46 -14.50
CA ALA A 77 -7.72 47.90 -14.73
C ALA A 77 -7.24 48.68 -13.50
N GLN A 78 -7.51 48.18 -12.28
CA GLN A 78 -7.21 48.90 -11.03
C GLN A 78 -5.90 48.47 -10.35
N GLY A 79 -5.30 47.33 -10.72
CA GLY A 79 -4.02 46.88 -10.16
C GLY A 79 -4.02 46.49 -8.68
N VAL A 80 -5.09 46.72 -7.91
CA VAL A 80 -5.15 46.44 -6.45
C VAL A 80 -6.17 45.33 -6.15
N GLY A 81 -5.84 44.44 -5.21
CA GLY A 81 -6.67 43.30 -4.81
C GLY A 81 -6.70 43.11 -3.30
N PRO A 82 -7.63 42.30 -2.76
CA PRO A 82 -7.63 42.00 -1.34
C PRO A 82 -6.40 41.14 -1.00
N ARG A 83 -5.58 41.60 -0.05
CA ARG A 83 -4.45 40.91 0.63
C ARG A 83 -3.00 41.16 0.14
N GLU A 84 -2.72 42.03 -0.82
CA GLU A 84 -1.35 42.49 -1.09
C GLU A 84 -1.27 44.01 -1.28
N GLU A 85 -0.30 44.64 -0.63
CA GLU A 85 0.13 46.01 -0.93
C GLU A 85 1.06 45.99 -2.16
N ILE A 86 0.95 46.97 -3.05
CA ILE A 86 1.87 47.11 -4.19
C ILE A 86 3.24 47.50 -3.63
N VAL A 87 4.17 46.53 -3.59
CA VAL A 87 5.56 46.78 -3.24
C VAL A 87 6.35 47.03 -4.54
N ASN A 88 6.91 48.23 -4.69
CA ASN A 88 7.91 48.59 -5.71
C ASN A 88 7.49 48.49 -7.20
N GLY A 89 6.22 48.73 -7.53
CA GLY A 89 5.83 49.03 -8.92
C GLY A 89 5.94 47.88 -9.93
N GLN A 90 6.09 46.63 -9.48
CA GLN A 90 5.90 45.48 -10.36
C GLN A 90 4.41 45.30 -10.67
N PRO A 91 4.04 44.89 -11.90
CA PRO A 91 2.64 44.68 -12.25
C PRO A 91 2.04 43.59 -11.36
N ALA A 92 0.94 43.91 -10.69
CA ALA A 92 0.20 43.03 -9.77
C ALA A 92 -0.56 41.88 -10.48
N TRP A 93 -0.10 41.47 -11.66
CA TRP A 93 -0.83 40.64 -12.61
C TRP A 93 0.09 39.67 -13.39
N PRO A 94 -0.24 38.37 -13.50
CA PRO A 94 -1.34 37.65 -12.85
C PRO A 94 -1.12 37.45 -11.34
N ARG A 95 -2.22 37.36 -10.58
CA ARG A 95 -2.20 37.12 -9.13
C ARG A 95 -2.17 35.64 -8.83
N PHE A 96 -1.29 35.24 -7.93
CA PHE A 96 -1.13 33.85 -7.55
C PHE A 96 -1.50 33.62 -6.09
N LYS A 97 -2.18 32.51 -5.82
CA LYS A 97 -2.75 32.21 -4.49
C LYS A 97 -1.71 31.69 -3.50
N TYR A 98 -0.70 30.97 -3.98
CA TYR A 98 0.16 30.14 -3.14
C TYR A 98 1.66 30.45 -3.27
N ASN A 99 2.04 31.45 -4.06
CA ASN A 99 3.46 31.75 -4.34
C ASN A 99 4.23 32.33 -3.14
N ASP A 100 3.54 32.80 -2.10
CA ASP A 100 4.15 33.43 -0.92
C ASP A 100 4.45 32.44 0.21
N PHE A 101 4.16 31.15 0.00
CA PHE A 101 4.34 30.04 0.95
C PHE A 101 3.64 30.24 2.33
N LYS A 102 2.71 31.20 2.46
CA LYS A 102 2.02 31.42 3.73
C LYS A 102 0.96 30.36 4.02
N MET A 103 0.30 29.86 2.97
CA MET A 103 -0.75 28.85 3.11
C MET A 103 -0.19 27.42 3.07
N LEU A 104 0.82 27.18 2.22
CA LEU A 104 1.46 25.88 2.03
C LEU A 104 2.96 26.11 2.07
N ASP A 105 3.66 25.34 2.91
CA ASP A 105 5.11 25.46 3.11
C ASP A 105 5.73 24.06 3.26
N PHE A 106 7.01 23.94 2.92
CA PHE A 106 7.74 22.67 3.05
C PHE A 106 7.78 22.20 4.51
N GLY A 107 7.61 20.89 4.70
CA GLY A 107 7.53 20.29 6.03
C GLY A 107 6.21 20.53 6.77
N MET A 108 5.25 21.27 6.20
CA MET A 108 3.88 21.28 6.71
C MET A 108 3.29 19.88 6.58
N ARG A 109 2.75 19.32 7.67
CA ARG A 109 2.09 18.01 7.65
C ARG A 109 0.64 18.16 7.23
N LEU A 110 0.26 17.39 6.22
CA LEU A 110 -1.10 17.33 5.69
C LEU A 110 -1.66 15.92 5.88
N ARG A 111 -2.99 15.82 6.03
CA ARG A 111 -3.75 14.58 5.89
C ARG A 111 -4.79 14.76 4.79
N ILE A 112 -4.91 13.74 3.95
CA ILE A 112 -5.91 13.69 2.90
C ILE A 112 -6.99 12.70 3.34
N ASP A 113 -8.23 13.18 3.39
CA ASP A 113 -9.39 12.32 3.64
C ASP A 113 -10.25 12.25 2.36
N MET A 114 -10.78 11.08 2.04
CA MET A 114 -11.70 10.86 0.93
C MET A 114 -12.99 10.19 1.41
N ARG A 115 -14.10 10.46 0.72
CA ARG A 115 -15.39 9.80 0.97
C ARG A 115 -16.31 9.84 -0.24
N TYR A 116 -17.46 9.20 -0.10
CA TYR A 116 -18.65 9.47 -0.89
C TYR A 116 -19.72 10.16 -0.03
N PHE A 117 -20.40 11.18 -0.57
CA PHE A 117 -21.48 11.90 0.12
C PHE A 117 -22.73 11.02 0.28
N PRO A 118 -23.41 11.03 1.43
CA PRO A 118 -24.63 10.24 1.62
C PRO A 118 -25.79 10.70 0.74
N ASP A 119 -26.69 9.76 0.40
CA ASP A 119 -28.05 10.07 -0.07
C ASP A 119 -28.88 10.47 1.16
N PRO A 120 -29.42 11.70 1.21
CA PRO A 120 -30.14 12.23 2.37
C PRO A 120 -31.40 11.44 2.75
N GLU A 121 -31.94 10.57 1.90
CA GLU A 121 -33.19 9.83 2.17
C GLU A 121 -33.03 8.31 2.36
N SER A 122 -31.80 7.80 2.36
CA SER A 122 -31.57 6.35 2.24
C SER A 122 -31.53 5.59 3.59
N THR A 123 -32.37 4.55 3.73
CA THR A 123 -32.25 3.51 4.76
C THR A 123 -31.15 2.53 4.40
N LEU A 124 -29.91 2.97 4.59
CA LEU A 124 -28.72 2.27 4.09
C LEU A 124 -28.31 1.05 4.91
N SER A 125 -27.71 0.07 4.22
CA SER A 125 -27.02 -1.05 4.85
C SER A 125 -25.83 -0.54 5.69
N THR A 126 -25.39 -1.31 6.69
CA THR A 126 -24.22 -0.96 7.53
C THR A 126 -22.96 -0.69 6.69
N THR A 127 -22.81 -1.39 5.57
CA THR A 127 -21.71 -1.23 4.61
C THR A 127 -21.73 0.12 3.91
N ASP A 128 -22.91 0.59 3.48
CA ASP A 128 -23.04 1.89 2.82
C ASP A 128 -22.87 3.06 3.81
N GLN A 129 -23.30 2.89 5.07
CA GLN A 129 -23.05 3.87 6.14
C GLN A 129 -21.55 4.05 6.45
N GLN A 130 -20.76 2.97 6.33
CA GLN A 130 -19.30 3.02 6.49
C GLN A 130 -18.59 3.69 5.30
N ALA A 131 -19.14 3.60 4.09
CA ALA A 131 -18.61 4.26 2.89
C ALA A 131 -18.79 5.79 2.89
N GLN A 132 -19.65 6.31 3.77
CA GLN A 132 -20.01 7.73 3.87
C GLN A 132 -19.15 8.55 4.82
N ARG A 133 -18.41 7.88 5.69
CA ARG A 133 -17.50 8.53 6.62
C ARG A 133 -16.26 9.00 5.88
N TRP A 134 -15.67 10.08 6.38
CA TRP A 134 -14.34 10.48 5.95
C TRP A 134 -13.37 9.34 6.25
N VAL A 135 -12.73 8.83 5.21
CA VAL A 135 -11.70 7.81 5.34
C VAL A 135 -10.34 8.51 5.22
N PRO A 136 -9.48 8.43 6.25
CA PRO A 136 -8.14 8.97 6.14
C PRO A 136 -7.34 8.12 5.15
N MET A 137 -6.74 8.77 4.16
CA MET A 137 -6.05 8.10 3.05
C MET A 137 -4.56 8.00 3.34
N VAL A 138 -3.94 9.13 3.64
CA VAL A 138 -2.51 9.29 3.91
C VAL A 138 -2.26 10.59 4.66
N SER A 139 -1.21 10.63 5.47
CA SER A 139 -0.71 11.84 6.09
C SER A 139 0.81 11.88 6.10
N GLY A 140 1.37 13.07 5.92
CA GLY A 140 2.81 13.30 6.01
C GLY A 140 3.20 14.70 5.55
N PRO A 141 4.50 15.05 5.63
CA PRO A 141 4.99 16.37 5.30
C PRO A 141 4.96 16.65 3.79
N ILE A 142 4.75 17.92 3.43
CA ILE A 142 5.00 18.39 2.06
C ILE A 142 6.51 18.33 1.80
N SER A 143 6.92 17.60 0.77
CA SER A 143 8.32 17.43 0.39
C SER A 143 8.65 18.04 -0.97
N ASP A 144 7.65 18.17 -1.86
CA ASP A 144 7.83 18.73 -3.20
C ASP A 144 6.69 19.68 -3.55
N MET A 145 7.03 20.76 -4.26
CA MET A 145 6.07 21.71 -4.82
C MET A 145 6.50 22.11 -6.22
N ARG A 146 5.58 21.97 -7.18
CA ARG A 146 5.83 22.32 -8.59
C ARG A 146 4.82 23.36 -9.06
N PHE A 147 5.34 24.51 -9.45
CA PHE A 147 4.55 25.58 -10.04
C PHE A 147 4.60 25.48 -11.57
N THR A 148 3.43 25.46 -12.20
CA THR A 148 3.31 25.47 -13.66
C THR A 148 2.56 26.71 -14.10
N PHE A 149 3.12 27.47 -15.03
CA PHE A 149 2.47 28.62 -15.64
C PHE A 149 2.34 28.33 -17.13
N SER A 150 1.13 27.95 -17.56
CA SER A 150 0.85 27.58 -18.95
C SER A 150 -0.20 28.52 -19.55
N ASP A 151 0.01 28.90 -20.80
CA ASP A 151 -0.93 29.72 -21.55
C ASP A 151 -2.25 28.98 -21.83
N ARG A 152 -2.25 27.63 -21.80
CA ARG A 152 -3.44 26.80 -22.06
C ARG A 152 -4.18 26.41 -20.78
N ASP A 153 -3.42 26.08 -19.75
CA ASP A 153 -3.90 25.39 -18.55
C ASP A 153 -4.00 26.28 -17.32
N GLY A 154 -3.58 27.54 -17.45
CA GLY A 154 -3.50 28.51 -16.36
C GLY A 154 -2.30 28.27 -15.45
N ALA A 155 -2.31 28.92 -14.29
CA ALA A 155 -1.31 28.74 -13.24
C ALA A 155 -1.75 27.61 -12.29
N ARG A 156 -0.91 26.58 -12.13
CA ARG A 156 -1.16 25.44 -11.26
C ARG A 156 -0.05 25.29 -10.23
N LEU A 157 -0.42 24.77 -9.06
CA LEU A 157 0.50 24.33 -8.02
C LEU A 157 0.24 22.84 -7.78
N GLU A 158 1.26 22.01 -7.97
CA GLU A 158 1.27 20.62 -7.54
C GLU A 158 2.03 20.53 -6.21
N VAL A 159 1.39 19.98 -5.19
CA VAL A 159 1.95 19.77 -3.85
C VAL A 159 2.00 18.27 -3.59
N CYS A 160 3.20 17.73 -3.41
CA CYS A 160 3.39 16.32 -3.17
C CYS A 160 4.13 16.07 -1.85
N GLY A 161 3.88 14.89 -1.30
CA GLY A 161 4.50 14.41 -0.08
C GLY A 161 4.48 12.90 0.00
N GLU A 162 5.19 12.39 0.99
CA GLU A 162 5.14 10.99 1.38
C GLU A 162 4.60 10.90 2.80
N ASP A 163 4.16 9.71 3.19
CA ASP A 163 3.82 9.47 4.58
C ASP A 163 5.03 9.58 5.51
N ASP A 164 4.76 9.51 6.82
CA ASP A 164 5.79 9.70 7.83
C ASP A 164 6.89 8.60 7.83
N LEU A 165 6.82 7.56 6.98
CA LEU A 165 7.98 6.68 6.74
C LEU A 165 9.15 7.44 6.13
N CYS A 166 8.93 8.63 5.57
CA CYS A 166 9.99 9.50 5.09
C CYS A 166 11.05 9.80 6.16
N ILE A 167 10.71 9.77 7.46
CA ILE A 167 11.66 9.94 8.57
C ILE A 167 12.76 8.86 8.54
N LEU A 168 12.40 7.63 8.14
CA LEU A 168 13.32 6.50 8.04
C LEU A 168 14.23 6.62 6.81
N LYS A 169 13.99 7.55 5.88
CA LYS A 169 14.92 7.82 4.77
C LYS A 169 16.21 8.52 5.24
N ASN A 170 16.25 9.00 6.48
CA ASN A 170 17.48 9.49 7.10
C ASN A 170 18.56 8.42 7.09
N LYS A 171 19.80 8.85 6.84
CA LYS A 171 20.95 7.95 6.74
C LYS A 171 21.47 7.59 8.12
N ASN A 172 21.84 6.33 8.28
CA ASN A 172 22.54 5.89 9.46
C ASN A 172 23.94 6.55 9.54
N PRO A 173 24.25 7.27 10.63
CA PRO A 173 25.52 7.97 10.75
C PRO A 173 26.71 7.05 11.02
N LYS A 174 26.52 5.81 11.47
CA LYS A 174 27.62 4.89 11.83
C LYS A 174 27.25 3.45 11.54
N LYS A 175 28.22 2.66 11.07
CA LYS A 175 28.03 1.22 10.94
C LYS A 175 27.65 0.60 12.29
N VAL A 176 26.64 -0.25 12.29
CA VAL A 176 26.25 -1.07 13.43
C VAL A 176 26.20 -2.52 13.01
N ASP A 177 26.89 -3.36 13.78
CA ASP A 177 26.90 -4.80 13.59
C ASP A 177 26.00 -5.45 14.66
N TYR A 178 24.99 -6.19 14.21
CA TYR A 178 24.09 -6.97 15.04
C TYR A 178 24.64 -8.39 15.16
N TRP A 179 24.99 -8.78 16.39
CA TRP A 179 25.53 -10.10 16.70
C TRP A 179 24.59 -10.83 17.65
N ALA A 180 24.10 -12.00 17.24
CA ALA A 180 23.22 -12.83 18.08
C ALA A 180 22.01 -12.07 18.62
N ARG A 181 21.43 -11.21 17.77
CA ARG A 181 20.21 -10.47 18.07
C ARG A 181 19.03 -11.10 17.33
N PRO A 182 17.89 -11.34 18.00
CA PRO A 182 16.65 -11.65 17.34
C PRO A 182 16.28 -10.56 16.31
N GLU A 183 15.62 -10.99 15.24
CA GLU A 183 15.19 -10.12 14.15
C GLU A 183 14.30 -8.97 14.66
N GLN A 184 13.47 -9.22 15.68
CA GLN A 184 12.63 -8.21 16.35
C GLN A 184 13.46 -7.13 17.05
N GLU A 185 14.47 -7.52 17.83
CA GLU A 185 15.36 -6.59 18.53
C GLU A 185 16.14 -5.70 17.55
N ILE A 186 16.49 -6.23 16.38
CA ILE A 186 17.16 -5.47 15.31
C ILE A 186 16.24 -4.37 14.78
N VAL A 187 14.97 -4.71 14.49
CA VAL A 187 13.99 -3.72 14.00
C VAL A 187 13.73 -2.64 15.05
N GLU A 188 13.53 -3.04 16.31
CA GLU A 188 13.37 -2.09 17.42
C GLU A 188 14.58 -1.17 17.60
N ASP A 189 15.80 -1.70 17.46
CA ASP A 189 17.03 -0.92 17.51
C ASP A 189 17.13 0.10 16.38
N VAL A 190 16.79 -0.32 15.16
CA VAL A 190 16.74 0.55 13.99
C VAL A 190 15.76 1.70 14.19
N LEU A 191 14.54 1.41 14.64
CA LEU A 191 13.52 2.44 14.90
C LEU A 191 13.96 3.41 15.99
N ARG A 192 14.54 2.90 17.09
CA ARG A 192 15.07 3.71 18.19
C ARG A 192 16.18 4.65 17.72
N ARG A 193 17.11 4.15 16.92
CA ARG A 193 18.25 4.93 16.37
C ARG A 193 17.80 5.95 15.33
N ALA A 194 16.72 5.66 14.60
CA ALA A 194 16.06 6.61 13.72
C ALA A 194 15.23 7.67 14.47
N ASN A 195 15.10 7.54 15.80
CA ASN A 195 14.19 8.34 16.63
C ASN A 195 12.76 8.36 16.08
N PHE A 196 12.29 7.18 15.63
CA PHE A 196 11.01 7.05 14.98
C PHE A 196 9.88 7.04 16.03
N PRO A 197 8.90 7.97 15.95
CA PRO A 197 8.04 8.28 17.10
C PRO A 197 6.74 7.46 17.19
N LEU A 198 6.40 6.69 16.14
CA LEU A 198 5.15 5.93 16.12
C LEU A 198 5.27 4.62 16.90
N PRO A 199 4.18 4.15 17.52
CA PRO A 199 4.14 2.84 18.14
C PRO A 199 4.23 1.74 17.08
N VAL A 200 4.86 0.63 17.45
CA VAL A 200 4.89 -0.58 16.61
C VAL A 200 3.58 -1.34 16.80
N ALA A 201 2.86 -1.57 15.71
CA ALA A 201 1.60 -2.30 15.71
C ALA A 201 1.79 -3.79 16.05
N LYS A 202 0.74 -4.41 16.59
CA LYS A 202 0.72 -5.87 16.77
C LYS A 202 0.61 -6.54 15.39
N PRO A 203 1.49 -7.49 15.07
CA PRO A 203 1.45 -8.14 13.77
C PRO A 203 0.23 -9.04 13.63
N ALA A 204 -0.39 -9.04 12.44
CA ALA A 204 -1.52 -9.90 12.08
C ALA A 204 -1.11 -11.38 12.00
N ILE A 205 0.15 -11.64 11.64
CA ILE A 205 0.75 -12.97 11.60
C ILE A 205 1.92 -12.98 12.59
N PRO A 206 2.00 -13.93 13.52
CA PRO A 206 3.15 -14.06 14.41
C PRO A 206 4.46 -14.18 13.63
N TRP A 207 5.52 -13.58 14.16
CA TRP A 207 6.86 -13.74 13.58
C TRP A 207 7.30 -15.21 13.61
N PRO A 208 8.10 -15.66 12.65
CA PRO A 208 8.74 -16.97 12.73
C PRO A 208 9.53 -17.11 14.04
N GLN A 209 9.41 -18.25 14.69
CA GLN A 209 10.19 -18.57 15.87
C GLN A 209 11.44 -19.33 15.46
N PHE A 210 12.59 -18.84 15.93
CA PHE A 210 13.88 -19.47 15.66
C PHE A 210 14.41 -20.06 16.98
N THR A 211 14.18 -21.35 17.21
CA THR A 211 14.51 -22.04 18.47
C THR A 211 15.98 -22.42 18.60
N GLU A 212 16.69 -22.55 17.49
CA GLU A 212 18.15 -22.79 17.50
C GLU A 212 18.96 -21.54 17.93
N SER A 213 18.30 -20.39 18.11
CA SER A 213 18.90 -19.04 18.20
C SER A 213 19.40 -18.57 19.56
N ALA A 214 19.25 -19.34 20.64
CA ALA A 214 19.69 -18.84 21.95
C ALA A 214 21.22 -18.59 22.02
N GLY A 215 22.00 -19.13 21.06
CA GLY A 215 23.43 -18.88 20.93
C GLY A 215 24.00 -18.89 19.50
N LYS A 216 23.17 -19.04 18.45
CA LYS A 216 23.61 -19.00 17.04
C LYS A 216 23.24 -17.65 16.44
N ALA A 217 24.26 -16.93 15.99
CA ALA A 217 24.14 -15.52 15.69
C ALA A 217 23.46 -15.27 14.33
N LEU A 218 22.31 -14.57 14.32
CA LEU A 218 22.02 -13.70 13.19
C LEU A 218 23.10 -12.63 13.18
N ALA A 219 23.82 -12.55 12.08
CA ALA A 219 24.87 -11.58 11.87
C ALA A 219 24.46 -10.65 10.73
N GLU A 220 24.01 -9.46 11.11
CA GLU A 220 23.56 -8.45 10.17
C GLU A 220 24.35 -7.16 10.40
N ALA A 221 24.61 -6.41 9.34
CA ALA A 221 25.29 -5.13 9.44
C ALA A 221 24.43 -4.05 8.82
N HIS A 222 24.14 -3.01 9.60
CA HIS A 222 23.57 -1.77 9.07
C HIS A 222 24.71 -0.80 8.77
N PHE A 223 25.01 -0.62 7.48
CA PHE A 223 26.14 0.18 7.03
C PHE A 223 25.96 1.68 7.26
N GLU A 224 27.08 2.38 7.38
CA GLU A 224 27.11 3.85 7.37
C GLU A 224 26.59 4.39 6.03
N GLY A 225 25.79 5.45 6.07
CA GLY A 225 25.23 6.09 4.88
C GLY A 225 24.02 5.37 4.27
N GLN A 226 23.71 4.14 4.69
CA GLN A 226 22.47 3.45 4.31
C GLN A 226 21.28 4.03 5.08
N SER A 227 20.17 4.31 4.40
CA SER A 227 18.96 4.78 5.09
C SER A 227 18.34 3.69 5.98
N TYR A 228 17.68 4.08 7.07
CA TYR A 228 16.97 3.13 7.93
C TYR A 228 15.86 2.41 7.14
N LEU A 229 15.13 3.12 6.28
CA LEU A 229 14.07 2.55 5.45
C LEU A 229 14.62 1.54 4.46
N GLU A 230 15.70 1.85 3.74
CA GLU A 230 16.33 0.91 2.80
C GLU A 230 16.82 -0.36 3.52
N TYR A 231 17.40 -0.22 4.72
CA TYR A 231 17.80 -1.36 5.53
C TYR A 231 16.58 -2.22 5.92
N LEU A 232 15.53 -1.60 6.48
CA LEU A 232 14.30 -2.31 6.86
C LEU A 232 13.62 -2.96 5.66
N MET A 233 13.58 -2.32 4.50
CA MET A 233 13.00 -2.89 3.28
C MET A 233 13.79 -4.11 2.79
N LYS A 234 15.13 -4.06 2.78
CA LYS A 234 15.96 -5.23 2.45
C LYS A 234 15.80 -6.35 3.47
N PHE A 235 15.67 -5.98 4.75
CA PHE A 235 15.42 -6.95 5.82
C PHE A 235 14.06 -7.61 5.64
N ALA A 236 13.02 -6.82 5.34
CA ALA A 236 11.67 -7.31 5.12
C ALA A 236 11.59 -8.21 3.88
N GLU A 237 12.24 -7.82 2.78
CA GLU A 237 12.32 -8.62 1.56
C GLU A 237 12.95 -10.00 1.79
N ARG A 238 13.99 -10.06 2.64
CA ARG A 238 14.69 -11.31 2.98
C ARG A 238 13.80 -12.29 3.74
N TRP A 239 12.92 -11.78 4.60
CA TRP A 239 12.09 -12.59 5.50
C TRP A 239 10.63 -12.73 5.05
N ASP A 240 10.25 -12.12 3.92
CA ASP A 240 8.87 -12.02 3.44
C ASP A 240 7.93 -11.23 4.37
N PHE A 241 8.40 -10.05 4.77
CA PHE A 241 7.69 -9.08 5.59
C PHE A 241 7.27 -7.86 4.77
N GLU A 242 6.38 -7.07 5.35
CA GLU A 242 5.92 -5.78 4.84
C GLU A 242 6.22 -4.67 5.86
N VAL A 243 6.57 -3.49 5.33
CA VAL A 243 6.88 -2.28 6.11
C VAL A 243 5.94 -1.16 5.68
N PHE A 244 5.07 -0.67 6.55
CA PHE A 244 4.12 0.39 6.19
C PHE A 244 3.64 1.15 7.45
N ILE A 245 2.97 2.28 7.25
CA ILE A 245 2.21 2.97 8.29
C ILE A 245 0.72 2.87 7.96
N GLU A 246 -0.11 2.72 8.98
CA GLU A 246 -1.57 2.74 8.86
C GLU A 246 -2.22 3.50 10.01
N TYR A 247 -3.42 4.02 9.78
CA TYR A 247 -4.26 4.53 10.86
C TYR A 247 -4.74 3.39 11.75
N ALA A 248 -4.67 3.56 13.07
CA ALA A 248 -5.16 2.57 14.02
C ALA A 248 -6.65 2.23 13.81
N SER A 249 -7.44 3.18 13.29
CA SER A 249 -8.82 2.96 12.84
C SER A 249 -9.13 3.80 11.60
N LEU A 250 -9.68 3.16 10.56
CA LEU A 250 -10.19 3.89 9.39
C LEU A 250 -11.53 4.58 9.64
N ASP A 251 -12.23 4.23 10.73
CA ASP A 251 -13.51 4.84 11.10
C ASP A 251 -13.35 6.08 11.98
N ASP A 252 -12.15 6.29 12.54
CA ASP A 252 -11.77 7.47 13.29
C ASP A 252 -10.51 8.10 12.68
N PRO A 253 -10.65 9.17 11.86
CA PRO A 253 -9.51 9.86 11.27
C PRO A 253 -8.46 10.36 12.28
N ASN A 254 -8.82 10.47 13.56
CA ASN A 254 -7.92 10.93 14.62
C ASN A 254 -7.39 9.76 15.46
N SER A 255 -7.51 8.51 15.02
CA SER A 255 -7.06 7.33 15.78
C SER A 255 -5.54 7.27 16.05
N GLY A 256 -4.76 8.17 15.46
CA GLY A 256 -3.31 8.06 15.40
C GLY A 256 -2.85 7.07 14.32
N LEU A 257 -1.53 7.01 14.15
CA LEU A 257 -0.84 6.16 13.20
C LEU A 257 -0.03 5.10 13.93
N GLU A 258 0.08 3.91 13.34
CA GLU A 258 0.92 2.84 13.83
C GLU A 258 1.89 2.40 12.73
N PHE A 259 3.07 1.98 13.14
CA PHE A 259 4.08 1.42 12.26
C PHE A 259 4.01 -0.09 12.25
N HIS A 260 4.00 -0.66 11.06
CA HIS A 260 3.92 -2.09 10.84
C HIS A 260 5.23 -2.60 10.25
N PHE A 261 5.80 -3.60 10.93
CA PHE A 261 6.83 -4.48 10.39
C PHE A 261 6.40 -5.92 10.71
N GLU A 262 5.78 -6.58 9.74
CA GLU A 262 5.09 -7.85 9.97
C GLU A 262 5.19 -8.79 8.77
N PRO A 263 5.03 -10.12 8.94
CA PRO A 263 5.01 -11.06 7.83
C PRO A 263 3.95 -10.68 6.78
N CYS A 264 4.20 -11.01 5.52
CA CYS A 264 3.36 -10.61 4.40
C CYS A 264 1.89 -11.00 4.61
N ARG A 265 1.00 -9.99 4.59
CA ARG A 265 -0.42 -10.15 4.93
C ARG A 265 -1.23 -10.93 3.91
N CYS A 266 -0.66 -11.28 2.75
CA CYS A 266 -1.34 -12.14 1.77
C CYS A 266 -1.72 -13.53 2.33
N ARG A 267 -1.03 -13.98 3.38
CA ARG A 267 -1.31 -15.22 4.13
C ARG A 267 -2.50 -15.09 5.09
N THR A 268 -2.91 -13.87 5.43
CA THR A 268 -4.14 -13.68 6.21
C THR A 268 -5.35 -14.04 5.35
N PRO A 269 -6.41 -14.64 5.93
CA PRO A 269 -7.63 -14.91 5.18
C PRO A 269 -8.32 -13.59 4.77
N PRO A 270 -9.08 -13.58 3.66
CA PRO A 270 -9.88 -12.44 3.25
C PRO A 270 -10.81 -11.96 4.38
N ASP A 271 -10.87 -10.65 4.58
CA ASP A 271 -11.69 -10.03 5.63
C ASP A 271 -13.18 -10.20 5.30
N LYS A 272 -13.86 -11.09 6.04
CA LYS A 272 -15.29 -11.36 5.86
C LYS A 272 -16.18 -10.16 6.17
N THR A 273 -15.75 -9.25 7.04
CA THR A 273 -16.56 -8.08 7.45
C THR A 273 -16.57 -7.01 6.38
N LEU A 274 -15.45 -6.82 5.68
CA LEU A 274 -15.30 -5.85 4.60
C LEU A 274 -15.45 -6.45 3.21
N ARG A 275 -15.69 -7.76 3.11
CA ARG A 275 -15.87 -8.49 1.85
C ARG A 275 -16.86 -7.83 0.91
N GLY A 276 -17.99 -7.35 1.44
CA GLY A 276 -19.02 -6.63 0.67
C GLY A 276 -18.49 -5.40 -0.08
N VAL A 277 -17.52 -4.70 0.51
CA VAL A 277 -16.88 -3.49 -0.05
C VAL A 277 -15.82 -3.83 -1.09
N TYR A 278 -15.20 -5.00 -0.98
CA TYR A 278 -14.05 -5.42 -1.79
C TYR A 278 -14.40 -6.39 -2.92
N ILE A 279 -15.69 -6.55 -3.22
CA ILE A 279 -16.14 -7.28 -4.41
C ILE A 279 -16.02 -6.37 -5.63
N VAL A 280 -15.32 -6.85 -6.65
CA VAL A 280 -15.16 -6.18 -7.93
C VAL A 280 -15.83 -7.04 -9.01
N GLU A 281 -16.93 -6.55 -9.57
CA GLU A 281 -17.80 -7.32 -10.44
C GLU A 281 -17.96 -6.68 -11.82
N ARG A 282 -17.78 -7.52 -12.85
CA ARG A 282 -17.97 -7.13 -14.25
C ARG A 282 -19.39 -6.61 -14.49
N GLY A 283 -19.48 -5.46 -15.15
CA GLY A 283 -20.77 -4.83 -15.45
C GLY A 283 -21.44 -4.16 -14.25
N LYS A 284 -20.74 -4.07 -13.11
CA LYS A 284 -21.13 -3.27 -11.94
C LYS A 284 -20.08 -2.18 -11.69
N ASN A 285 -19.10 -2.46 -10.81
CA ASN A 285 -18.12 -1.49 -10.33
C ASN A 285 -16.74 -1.63 -10.97
N LEU A 286 -16.51 -2.71 -11.73
CA LEU A 286 -15.28 -2.92 -12.51
C LEU A 286 -15.31 -2.09 -13.80
N ILE A 287 -14.31 -1.23 -13.99
CA ILE A 287 -14.13 -0.38 -15.18
C ILE A 287 -13.12 -1.00 -16.14
N GLU A 288 -11.92 -1.32 -15.66
CA GLU A 288 -10.85 -1.94 -16.45
C GLU A 288 -10.25 -3.15 -15.73
N PHE A 289 -9.83 -4.15 -16.50
CA PHE A 289 -9.32 -5.43 -16.00
C PHE A 289 -8.21 -5.97 -16.91
N HIS A 290 -6.96 -5.95 -16.43
CA HIS A 290 -5.78 -6.31 -17.19
C HIS A 290 -5.00 -7.44 -16.49
N PRO A 291 -5.35 -8.72 -16.72
CA PRO A 291 -4.67 -9.86 -16.12
C PRO A 291 -3.39 -10.23 -16.89
N GLU A 292 -2.33 -10.55 -16.15
CA GLU A 292 -1.05 -11.08 -16.64
C GLU A 292 -0.75 -12.43 -15.98
N LEU A 293 -0.36 -13.43 -16.78
CA LEU A 293 0.03 -14.76 -16.30
C LEU A 293 1.49 -15.07 -16.66
N ARG A 294 2.28 -15.53 -15.69
CA ARG A 294 3.70 -15.88 -15.87
C ARG A 294 4.03 -17.23 -15.25
N VAL A 295 4.03 -18.27 -16.08
CA VAL A 295 4.23 -19.66 -15.65
C VAL A 295 5.67 -20.14 -15.83
N VAL A 296 6.31 -19.79 -16.95
CA VAL A 296 7.66 -20.28 -17.30
C VAL A 296 8.69 -19.92 -16.24
N ASP A 297 8.49 -18.76 -15.64
CA ASP A 297 9.33 -18.11 -14.67
C ASP A 297 9.27 -18.73 -13.26
N GLN A 298 8.23 -19.51 -12.95
CA GLN A 298 7.98 -20.02 -11.60
C GLN A 298 9.06 -20.99 -11.15
N TRP A 299 9.46 -20.90 -9.87
CA TRP A 299 10.42 -21.83 -9.27
C TRP A 299 9.69 -23.03 -8.69
N THR A 300 10.14 -24.25 -9.01
CA THR A 300 9.55 -25.48 -8.46
C THR A 300 10.15 -25.88 -7.11
N SER A 301 11.31 -25.32 -6.78
CA SER A 301 11.97 -25.42 -5.48
C SER A 301 12.98 -24.28 -5.34
N VAL A 302 13.23 -23.84 -4.11
CA VAL A 302 14.27 -22.88 -3.77
C VAL A 302 15.20 -23.51 -2.75
N THR A 303 16.50 -23.47 -3.01
CA THR A 303 17.54 -23.84 -2.06
C THR A 303 18.26 -22.59 -1.58
N VAL A 304 18.28 -22.35 -0.27
CA VAL A 304 19.08 -21.28 0.34
C VAL A 304 20.25 -21.92 1.05
N CYS A 305 21.46 -21.49 0.70
CA CYS A 305 22.70 -21.94 1.29
C CYS A 305 23.50 -20.77 1.84
N GLY A 306 24.04 -20.94 3.04
CA GLY A 306 24.88 -19.95 3.70
C GLY A 306 25.81 -20.58 4.72
N HIS A 307 26.46 -19.74 5.50
CA HIS A 307 27.35 -20.18 6.57
C HIS A 307 26.91 -19.56 7.89
N ASP A 308 27.06 -20.33 8.96
CA ASP A 308 27.07 -19.79 10.31
C ASP A 308 28.29 -18.85 10.44
N HIS A 309 28.15 -17.77 11.22
CA HIS A 309 29.26 -16.86 11.51
C HIS A 309 30.34 -17.50 12.41
N SER A 310 30.06 -18.65 13.01
CA SER A 310 31.06 -19.39 13.78
C SER A 310 32.22 -19.86 12.89
N TRP A 311 33.39 -19.23 13.06
CA TRP A 311 34.66 -19.66 12.46
C TRP A 311 35.02 -21.12 12.76
N GLN A 312 34.38 -21.73 13.77
CA GLN A 312 34.63 -23.10 14.20
C GLN A 312 33.86 -24.14 13.37
N ASN A 313 32.86 -23.73 12.57
CA ASN A 313 32.10 -24.65 11.72
C ASN A 313 31.82 -24.04 10.34
N PRO A 314 32.78 -24.08 9.40
CA PRO A 314 32.65 -23.50 8.06
C PRO A 314 31.72 -24.30 7.14
N ALA A 315 30.99 -25.30 7.67
CA ALA A 315 30.11 -26.13 6.88
C ALA A 315 28.98 -25.28 6.29
N GLN A 316 28.75 -25.43 4.99
CA GLN A 316 27.65 -24.79 4.32
C GLN A 316 26.33 -25.38 4.83
N ILE A 317 25.47 -24.51 5.35
CA ILE A 317 24.12 -24.86 5.80
C ILE A 317 23.19 -24.55 4.64
N CYS A 318 22.43 -25.55 4.20
CA CYS A 318 21.48 -25.41 3.11
C CYS A 318 20.09 -25.89 3.56
N ALA A 319 19.05 -25.17 3.15
CA ALA A 319 17.67 -25.63 3.24
C ALA A 319 17.01 -25.51 1.87
N THR A 320 16.16 -26.48 1.52
CA THR A 320 15.42 -26.50 0.25
C THR A 320 13.92 -26.53 0.52
N VAL A 321 13.13 -25.80 -0.26
CA VAL A 321 11.68 -25.66 -0.13
C VAL A 321 11.01 -25.63 -1.51
N PRO A 322 9.98 -26.47 -1.77
CA PRO A 322 9.77 -27.75 -1.09
C PRO A 322 10.95 -28.71 -1.34
N LYS A 323 11.25 -29.62 -0.40
CA LYS A 323 12.32 -30.63 -0.58
C LYS A 323 11.86 -31.76 -1.50
N SER A 324 10.58 -32.10 -1.42
CA SER A 324 9.92 -33.15 -2.18
C SER A 324 8.55 -32.68 -2.68
N PRO A 325 8.04 -33.19 -3.82
CA PRO A 325 6.66 -32.92 -4.24
C PRO A 325 5.59 -33.40 -3.24
N ALA A 326 5.96 -34.29 -2.31
CA ALA A 326 5.08 -34.77 -1.25
C ALA A 326 5.02 -33.85 -0.01
N ASP A 327 5.91 -32.86 0.08
CA ASP A 327 5.89 -31.90 1.18
C ASP A 327 4.66 -31.00 1.07
N PRO A 328 4.13 -30.49 2.20
CA PRO A 328 3.07 -29.47 2.18
C PRO A 328 3.47 -28.28 1.32
N ASP A 329 2.54 -27.79 0.47
CA ASP A 329 2.81 -26.61 -0.37
C ASP A 329 2.99 -25.38 0.53
N PRO A 330 4.15 -24.68 0.50
CA PRO A 330 4.38 -23.47 1.29
C PRO A 330 3.39 -22.33 1.01
N LEU A 331 2.62 -22.45 -0.08
CA LEU A 331 1.60 -21.49 -0.52
C LEU A 331 0.19 -21.80 -0.03
N ALA A 332 -0.03 -22.89 0.71
CA ALA A 332 -1.37 -23.33 1.11
C ALA A 332 -2.18 -22.21 1.81
N GLU A 333 -1.52 -21.38 2.63
CA GLU A 333 -2.12 -20.23 3.34
C GLU A 333 -2.46 -19.04 2.44
N GLU A 334 -2.00 -19.01 1.19
CA GLU A 334 -2.24 -17.91 0.23
C GLU A 334 -3.22 -18.29 -0.89
N LEU A 335 -3.56 -19.58 -1.00
CA LEU A 335 -4.48 -20.12 -2.00
C LEU A 335 -5.94 -20.00 -1.53
N HIS A 336 -6.36 -18.76 -1.26
CA HIS A 336 -7.69 -18.46 -0.76
C HIS A 336 -8.78 -18.77 -1.79
N ILE A 337 -9.82 -19.48 -1.34
CA ILE A 337 -11.02 -19.82 -2.13
C ILE A 337 -12.28 -19.41 -1.37
N ASP A 338 -13.37 -19.14 -2.09
CA ASP A 338 -14.68 -19.01 -1.47
C ASP A 338 -15.41 -20.36 -1.46
N ALA A 339 -15.29 -21.08 -0.35
CA ALA A 339 -15.96 -22.37 -0.17
C ALA A 339 -17.51 -22.24 -0.21
N GLU A 340 -18.07 -21.09 0.21
CA GLU A 340 -19.52 -20.86 0.21
C GLU A 340 -20.09 -20.74 -1.21
N ARG A 341 -19.28 -20.28 -2.16
CA ARG A 341 -19.61 -20.20 -3.59
C ARG A 341 -19.29 -21.50 -4.35
N GLY A 342 -18.56 -22.43 -3.73
CA GLY A 342 -18.09 -23.65 -4.38
C GLY A 342 -16.97 -23.36 -5.38
N ASP A 343 -16.10 -22.40 -5.09
CA ASP A 343 -14.92 -22.13 -5.92
C ASP A 343 -14.01 -23.37 -5.99
N GLU A 344 -13.50 -23.65 -7.20
CA GLU A 344 -12.58 -24.77 -7.43
C GLU A 344 -11.26 -24.58 -6.66
N PRO A 345 -10.65 -25.65 -6.11
CA PRO A 345 -9.33 -25.58 -5.50
C PRO A 345 -8.29 -25.01 -6.46
N LEU A 346 -7.44 -24.11 -5.95
CA LEU A 346 -6.38 -23.50 -6.74
C LEU A 346 -5.15 -24.39 -6.77
N THR A 347 -4.52 -24.49 -7.95
CA THR A 347 -3.18 -25.07 -8.10
C THR A 347 -2.16 -23.94 -8.16
N SER A 348 -1.08 -24.07 -7.39
CA SER A 348 -0.04 -23.04 -7.30
C SER A 348 0.74 -22.88 -8.61
N GLY A 349 1.28 -21.67 -8.83
CA GLY A 349 2.11 -21.36 -10.00
C GLY A 349 3.31 -22.31 -10.18
N PRO A 350 4.09 -22.62 -9.13
CA PRO A 350 5.11 -23.66 -9.16
C PRO A 350 4.62 -25.03 -9.63
N GLU A 351 3.44 -25.47 -9.21
CA GLU A 351 2.87 -26.75 -9.63
C GLU A 351 2.37 -26.70 -11.09
N TRP A 352 1.82 -25.57 -11.53
CA TRP A 352 1.54 -25.31 -12.95
C TRP A 352 2.80 -25.43 -13.81
N ARG A 353 3.91 -24.83 -13.37
CA ARG A 353 5.21 -24.95 -14.03
C ARG A 353 5.68 -26.40 -14.09
N ARG A 354 5.67 -27.10 -12.95
CA ARG A 354 6.06 -28.52 -12.85
C ARG A 354 5.29 -29.37 -13.86
N ARG A 355 3.96 -29.24 -13.92
CA ARG A 355 3.09 -30.06 -14.77
C ARG A 355 3.19 -29.74 -16.26
N LYS A 356 3.40 -28.47 -16.64
CA LYS A 356 3.37 -28.03 -18.04
C LYS A 356 4.74 -27.89 -18.68
N PHE A 357 5.76 -27.60 -17.89
CA PHE A 357 7.11 -27.29 -18.39
C PHE A 357 8.23 -28.03 -17.64
N GLY A 358 7.91 -28.83 -16.62
CA GLY A 358 8.89 -29.54 -15.82
C GLY A 358 9.51 -28.69 -14.71
N LEU A 359 10.59 -29.21 -14.12
CA LEU A 359 11.26 -28.61 -12.97
C LEU A 359 11.98 -27.30 -13.32
N ASN A 360 12.06 -26.41 -12.35
CA ASN A 360 12.82 -25.16 -12.41
C ASN A 360 13.32 -24.80 -10.99
N PRO A 361 14.37 -25.48 -10.49
CA PRO A 361 14.93 -25.18 -9.17
C PRO A 361 15.70 -23.85 -9.20
N HIS A 362 15.65 -23.11 -8.08
CA HIS A 362 16.44 -21.91 -7.84
C HIS A 362 17.38 -22.13 -6.66
N THR A 363 18.56 -21.52 -6.67
CA THR A 363 19.53 -21.62 -5.57
C THR A 363 20.12 -20.27 -5.25
N GLU A 364 19.94 -19.85 -4.00
CA GLU A 364 20.59 -18.69 -3.41
C GLU A 364 21.75 -19.14 -2.54
N ILE A 365 22.95 -18.63 -2.82
CA ILE A 365 24.19 -18.99 -2.10
C ILE A 365 24.75 -17.78 -1.35
N ASN A 366 25.76 -18.04 -0.50
CA ASN A 366 26.53 -17.03 0.22
C ASN A 366 25.71 -16.18 1.21
N GLN A 367 24.62 -16.74 1.74
CA GLN A 367 23.92 -16.12 2.86
C GLN A 367 24.83 -16.14 4.11
N ARG A 368 24.81 -15.04 4.86
CA ARG A 368 25.63 -14.88 6.07
C ARG A 368 24.75 -14.95 7.31
N GLY A 369 25.27 -15.53 8.38
CA GLY A 369 24.63 -15.50 9.70
C GLY A 369 23.34 -16.30 9.72
N ILE A 370 23.36 -17.46 9.07
CA ILE A 370 22.18 -18.28 8.85
C ILE A 370 22.37 -19.66 9.49
N ASP A 371 21.32 -20.16 10.14
CA ASP A 371 21.20 -21.54 10.60
C ASP A 371 20.16 -22.30 9.75
N ALA A 372 19.85 -23.54 10.12
CA ALA A 372 18.94 -24.39 9.37
C ALA A 372 17.50 -23.84 9.35
N GLU A 373 17.01 -23.29 10.47
CA GLU A 373 15.66 -22.72 10.57
C GLU A 373 15.55 -21.45 9.74
N ARG A 374 16.54 -20.55 9.84
CA ARG A 374 16.62 -19.31 9.06
C ARG A 374 16.76 -19.58 7.57
N ALA A 375 17.59 -20.56 7.19
CA ALA A 375 17.72 -20.98 5.79
C ALA A 375 16.39 -21.52 5.24
N HIS A 376 15.65 -22.26 6.05
CA HIS A 376 14.35 -22.76 5.68
C HIS A 376 13.33 -21.62 5.47
N VAL A 377 13.17 -20.73 6.45
CA VAL A 377 12.26 -19.58 6.35
C VAL A 377 12.61 -18.69 5.16
N MET A 378 13.89 -18.45 4.91
CA MET A 378 14.34 -17.67 3.76
C MET A 378 14.06 -18.38 2.43
N ALA A 379 14.22 -19.70 2.36
CA ALA A 379 13.84 -20.47 1.17
C ALA A 379 12.32 -20.40 0.91
N GLU A 380 11.50 -20.46 1.96
CA GLU A 380 10.05 -20.25 1.82
C GLU A 380 9.73 -18.82 1.35
N ALA A 381 10.40 -17.79 1.90
CA ALA A 381 10.22 -16.40 1.51
C ALA A 381 10.46 -16.19 0.01
N TYR A 382 11.59 -16.68 -0.49
CA TYR A 382 11.92 -16.63 -1.92
C TYR A 382 10.93 -17.43 -2.78
N TYR A 383 10.54 -18.63 -2.35
CA TYR A 383 9.56 -19.47 -3.06
C TYR A 383 8.20 -18.75 -3.18
N ARG A 384 7.69 -18.20 -2.07
CA ARG A 384 6.43 -17.44 -2.03
C ARG A 384 6.50 -16.20 -2.89
N LYS A 385 7.56 -15.41 -2.76
CA LYS A 385 7.75 -14.18 -3.55
C LYS A 385 7.63 -14.45 -5.05
N ARG A 386 8.31 -15.49 -5.55
CA ARG A 386 8.23 -15.87 -6.96
C ARG A 386 6.86 -16.40 -7.35
N ALA A 387 6.26 -17.24 -6.51
CA ALA A 387 4.93 -17.78 -6.73
C ALA A 387 3.86 -16.70 -6.90
N ARG A 388 3.95 -15.60 -6.15
CA ARG A 388 3.01 -14.49 -6.23
C ARG A 388 3.12 -13.67 -7.53
N ASP A 389 4.18 -13.86 -8.33
CA ASP A 389 4.28 -13.29 -9.69
C ASP A 389 3.53 -14.12 -10.73
N PHE A 390 2.89 -15.23 -10.34
CA PHE A 390 2.21 -16.14 -11.25
C PHE A 390 1.02 -15.50 -11.97
N LEU A 391 0.16 -14.79 -11.24
CA LEU A 391 -1.02 -14.13 -11.77
C LEU A 391 -1.14 -12.74 -11.13
N LYS A 392 -0.99 -11.70 -11.95
CA LYS A 392 -1.14 -10.30 -11.56
C LYS A 392 -2.28 -9.66 -12.34
N ILE A 393 -2.95 -8.69 -11.75
CA ILE A 393 -4.06 -7.97 -12.36
C ILE A 393 -3.92 -6.50 -12.01
N ASN A 394 -3.89 -5.66 -13.05
CA ASN A 394 -4.16 -4.23 -12.90
C ASN A 394 -5.65 -3.96 -13.12
N THR A 395 -6.29 -3.29 -12.17
CA THR A 395 -7.73 -3.09 -12.13
C THR A 395 -8.07 -1.64 -11.86
N VAL A 396 -9.01 -1.09 -12.63
CA VAL A 396 -9.64 0.21 -12.34
C VAL A 396 -11.09 -0.03 -11.95
N THR A 397 -11.51 0.53 -10.82
CA THR A 397 -12.90 0.51 -10.36
C THR A 397 -13.40 1.92 -10.14
N ILE A 398 -14.72 2.04 -9.95
CA ILE A 398 -15.26 3.21 -9.24
C ILE A 398 -14.50 3.38 -7.92
N GLY A 399 -14.35 4.60 -7.44
CA GLY A 399 -13.58 4.86 -6.23
C GLY A 399 -14.05 3.99 -5.06
N LEU A 400 -13.09 3.40 -4.36
CA LEU A 400 -13.26 2.60 -3.16
C LEU A 400 -12.31 3.17 -2.09
N PRO A 401 -12.66 4.28 -1.41
CA PRO A 401 -11.79 4.96 -0.44
C PRO A 401 -11.33 4.07 0.70
N ARG A 402 -12.03 2.97 1.01
CA ARG A 402 -11.64 2.02 2.07
C ARG A 402 -10.70 0.92 1.59
N LEU A 403 -10.56 0.72 0.27
CA LEU A 403 -9.63 -0.27 -0.26
C LEU A 403 -8.19 0.16 0.06
N ARG A 404 -7.39 -0.79 0.56
CA ARG A 404 -6.00 -0.58 0.93
C ARG A 404 -5.14 -1.70 0.37
N ALA A 405 -3.90 -1.37 0.03
CA ALA A 405 -2.87 -2.39 -0.11
C ALA A 405 -2.74 -3.17 1.20
N GLY A 406 -2.51 -4.49 1.11
CA GLY A 406 -2.56 -5.36 2.28
C GLY A 406 -3.88 -6.09 2.52
N LYS A 407 -4.89 -5.87 1.68
CA LYS A 407 -6.21 -6.52 1.77
C LYS A 407 -6.47 -7.42 0.58
N HIS A 408 -7.47 -8.30 0.70
CA HIS A 408 -7.93 -9.13 -0.41
C HIS A 408 -9.18 -8.53 -1.05
N VAL A 409 -9.20 -8.53 -2.38
CA VAL A 409 -10.38 -8.24 -3.19
C VAL A 409 -10.91 -9.52 -3.80
N GLU A 410 -12.20 -9.55 -4.11
CA GLU A 410 -12.84 -10.67 -4.79
C GLU A 410 -13.32 -10.27 -6.17
N TYR A 411 -12.81 -10.91 -7.21
CA TYR A 411 -13.30 -10.69 -8.58
C TYR A 411 -14.47 -11.61 -8.92
N ARG A 412 -15.48 -11.02 -9.57
CA ARG A 412 -16.69 -11.72 -10.01
C ARG A 412 -17.07 -11.37 -11.45
N GLY A 413 -17.61 -12.35 -12.17
CA GLY A 413 -18.14 -12.17 -13.51
C GLY A 413 -17.08 -12.17 -14.62
N MET A 414 -15.82 -12.45 -14.29
CA MET A 414 -14.73 -12.67 -15.25
C MET A 414 -14.67 -14.13 -15.71
N ARG A 415 -15.25 -15.04 -14.93
CA ARG A 415 -15.24 -16.52 -15.08
C ARG A 415 -13.84 -17.10 -14.81
N ALA A 416 -13.78 -18.42 -14.70
CA ALA A 416 -12.51 -19.14 -14.55
C ALA A 416 -11.56 -18.82 -15.73
N PRO A 417 -10.26 -18.60 -15.48
CA PRO A 417 -9.57 -18.76 -14.20
C PRO A 417 -9.56 -17.50 -13.31
N PHE A 418 -10.20 -16.41 -13.73
CA PHE A 418 -9.98 -15.07 -13.17
C PHE A 418 -10.80 -14.73 -11.94
N ASP A 419 -11.97 -15.34 -11.76
CA ASP A 419 -12.78 -15.15 -10.55
C ASP A 419 -12.02 -15.66 -9.29
N GLY A 420 -12.29 -15.04 -8.14
CA GLY A 420 -11.77 -15.44 -6.82
C GLY A 420 -11.03 -14.31 -6.08
N PHE A 421 -10.32 -14.67 -5.00
CA PHE A 421 -9.63 -13.72 -4.14
C PHE A 421 -8.21 -13.37 -4.60
N TYR A 422 -7.88 -12.09 -4.56
CA TYR A 422 -6.55 -11.57 -4.92
C TYR A 422 -6.07 -10.61 -3.85
N TYR A 423 -4.78 -10.69 -3.54
CA TYR A 423 -4.13 -9.80 -2.61
C TYR A 423 -3.74 -8.49 -3.29
N VAL A 424 -4.10 -7.34 -2.72
CA VAL A 424 -3.77 -6.01 -3.25
C VAL A 424 -2.36 -5.60 -2.83
N GLU A 425 -1.46 -5.43 -3.80
CA GLU A 425 -0.07 -5.03 -3.60
C GLU A 425 0.13 -3.51 -3.60
N LYS A 426 -0.71 -2.79 -4.34
CA LYS A 426 -0.69 -1.33 -4.45
C LYS A 426 -2.10 -0.84 -4.73
N SER A 427 -2.52 0.25 -4.09
CA SER A 427 -3.75 0.97 -4.42
C SER A 427 -3.46 2.43 -4.70
N GLU A 428 -4.16 3.00 -5.66
CA GLU A 428 -4.05 4.39 -6.09
C GLU A 428 -5.47 4.98 -6.19
N HIS A 429 -5.73 6.01 -5.40
CA HIS A 429 -7.02 6.69 -5.38
C HIS A 429 -6.85 8.05 -6.04
N LYS A 430 -7.60 8.28 -7.10
CA LYS A 430 -7.54 9.51 -7.89
C LYS A 430 -8.89 10.20 -7.89
N TYR A 431 -8.90 11.44 -7.44
CA TYR A 431 -10.03 12.37 -7.52
C TYR A 431 -9.68 13.44 -8.55
N ASP A 432 -10.48 13.59 -9.60
CA ASP A 432 -10.34 14.62 -10.65
C ASP A 432 -11.69 14.86 -11.36
N ASP A 433 -11.64 15.44 -12.57
CA ASP A 433 -12.83 15.70 -13.41
C ASP A 433 -13.61 14.42 -13.78
N ASP A 434 -12.97 13.24 -13.77
CA ASP A 434 -13.62 11.95 -14.00
C ASP A 434 -14.29 11.37 -12.72
N GLY A 435 -14.27 12.14 -11.63
CA GLY A 435 -14.76 11.74 -10.32
C GLY A 435 -13.69 11.03 -9.48
N LEU A 436 -14.11 10.10 -8.63
CA LEU A 436 -13.20 9.30 -7.81
C LEU A 436 -13.03 7.91 -8.41
N ARG A 437 -11.79 7.55 -8.75
CA ARG A 437 -11.41 6.23 -9.22
C ARG A 437 -10.43 5.58 -8.27
N THR A 438 -10.48 4.25 -8.20
CA THR A 438 -9.43 3.46 -7.55
C THR A 438 -8.80 2.57 -8.61
N GLU A 439 -7.53 2.79 -8.88
CA GLU A 439 -6.68 1.84 -9.60
C GLU A 439 -5.91 1.01 -8.57
N PHE A 440 -5.80 -0.29 -8.77
CA PHE A 440 -5.03 -1.12 -7.87
C PHE A 440 -4.45 -2.33 -8.58
N TRP A 441 -3.30 -2.76 -8.06
CA TRP A 441 -2.59 -3.93 -8.52
C TRP A 441 -2.82 -5.05 -7.52
N SER A 442 -3.18 -6.22 -8.04
CA SER A 442 -3.51 -7.37 -7.22
C SER A 442 -2.90 -8.64 -7.79
N ARG A 443 -2.64 -9.62 -6.93
CA ARG A 443 -1.93 -10.85 -7.29
C ARG A 443 -2.48 -12.07 -6.58
N ARG A 444 -2.30 -13.23 -7.18
CA ARG A 444 -2.68 -14.54 -6.62
C ARG A 444 -1.66 -15.61 -7.03
N PRO A 445 -1.16 -16.43 -6.09
CA PRO A 445 -0.09 -17.40 -6.40
C PRO A 445 -0.58 -18.71 -7.04
N GLY A 446 -1.84 -18.78 -7.49
CA GLY A 446 -2.41 -19.97 -8.09
C GLY A 446 -3.67 -19.69 -8.90
N MET A 447 -4.12 -20.71 -9.63
CA MET A 447 -5.38 -20.69 -10.39
C MET A 447 -5.95 -22.11 -10.53
N PRO A 448 -7.26 -22.28 -10.79
CA PRO A 448 -7.86 -23.60 -10.99
C PRO A 448 -7.18 -24.36 -12.13
N PHE A 449 -6.77 -25.60 -11.88
CA PHE A 449 -6.15 -26.46 -12.91
C PHE A 449 -7.20 -27.36 -13.54
N ARG A 450 -7.53 -27.09 -14.81
CA ARG A 450 -8.35 -27.97 -15.63
C ARG A 450 -7.43 -28.72 -16.61
N PRO A 451 -7.18 -30.02 -16.41
CA PRO A 451 -6.59 -30.84 -17.46
C PRO A 451 -7.46 -30.71 -18.71
N LYS A 452 -6.88 -30.62 -19.91
CA LYS A 452 -7.69 -30.81 -21.10
C LYS A 452 -8.25 -32.22 -21.02
N ASP A 453 -9.57 -32.37 -21.10
CA ASP A 453 -10.18 -33.67 -21.34
C ASP A 453 -9.51 -34.25 -22.58
N VAL A 454 -8.88 -35.41 -22.43
CA VAL A 454 -8.44 -36.20 -23.57
C VAL A 454 -9.71 -36.85 -24.13
N SER A 455 -10.46 -36.08 -24.92
CA SER A 455 -11.53 -36.60 -25.78
C SER A 455 -10.94 -37.10 -27.09
#